data_AF-A0YKA8-F1
#
_entry.id   AF-A0YKA8-F1
#
_cell.length_a   1.000
_cell.length_b   1.000
_cell.length_c   1.000
_cell.angle_alpha   90.00
_cell.angle_beta   90.00
_cell.angle_gamma   90.00
#
_symmetry.space_group_name_H-M   'P 1'
#
loop_
_entity.id
_entity.type
_entity.pdbx_description
1 polymer ?
#
loop_
_entity_poly.entity_id
_entity_poly.type
_entity_poly.pdbx_seq_one_letter_code
_entity_poly.pdbx_strand_id
1 'polypeptide(L)' 'MSRTPLLNPNQSYTFRSYFEMSYEPKDILAEFNYSLKRTSPNLEQSTRGLNRHFLILSFL' A
#
# COMPACT_ATOMS: atom_id res chain seq x y z
N MET A 1 -7.99 6.26 27.00
CA MET A 1 -9.16 6.00 26.14
C MET A 1 -8.96 4.64 25.50
N SER A 2 -9.70 3.61 25.91
CA SER A 2 -9.58 2.25 25.38
C SER A 2 -10.20 2.18 23.98
N ARG A 3 -9.37 2.15 22.93
CA ARG A 3 -9.82 1.90 21.57
C ARG A 3 -10.00 0.40 21.40
N THR A 4 -11.12 -0.03 20.81
CA THR A 4 -11.31 -1.42 20.42
C THR A 4 -10.28 -1.77 19.35
N PRO A 5 -9.48 -2.85 19.52
CA PRO A 5 -8.49 -3.27 18.53
C PRO A 5 -9.17 -3.57 17.19
N LEU A 6 -8.63 -3.02 16.11
CA LEU A 6 -9.14 -3.23 14.76
C LEU A 6 -8.64 -4.57 14.17
N LEU A 7 -7.45 -5.02 14.56
CA LEU A 7 -6.83 -6.25 14.05
C LEU A 7 -6.79 -7.34 15.12
N ASN A 8 -7.01 -8.60 14.71
CA ASN A 8 -6.82 -9.76 15.57
C ASN A 8 -5.36 -10.24 15.49
N PRO A 9 -4.60 -10.26 16.61
CA PRO A 9 -3.20 -10.66 16.60
C PRO A 9 -2.97 -12.13 16.23
N ASN A 10 -3.98 -12.99 16.37
CA ASN A 10 -3.90 -14.40 16.01
C ASN A 10 -4.29 -14.69 14.55
N GLN A 11 -4.66 -13.66 13.79
CA GLN A 11 -5.03 -13.77 12.38
C GLN A 11 -3.90 -13.22 11.50
N SER A 12 -3.53 -13.98 10.47
CA SER A 12 -2.64 -13.48 9.43
C SER A 12 -3.44 -12.72 8.38
N TYR A 13 -2.97 -11.52 8.04
CA TYR A 13 -3.57 -10.66 7.02
C TYR A 13 -2.61 -10.51 5.84
N THR A 14 -3.14 -10.64 4.63
CA THR A 14 -2.39 -10.30 3.41
C THR A 14 -2.54 -8.81 3.11
N PHE A 15 -1.71 -8.28 2.21
CA PHE A 15 -1.87 -6.90 1.73
C PHE A 15 -3.28 -6.63 1.20
N ARG A 16 -3.83 -7.57 0.43
CA ARG A 16 -5.20 -7.49 -0.12
C ARG A 16 -6.26 -7.45 0.98
N SER A 17 -6.07 -8.21 2.06
CA SER A 17 -7.01 -8.26 3.18
C SER A 17 -7.24 -6.88 3.81
N TYR A 18 -6.20 -6.05 3.91
CA TYR A 18 -6.34 -4.68 4.44
C TYR A 18 -7.15 -3.74 3.53
N PHE A 19 -7.12 -3.96 2.21
CA PHE A 19 -7.88 -3.16 1.24
C PHE A 19 -9.37 -3.54 1.20
N GLU A 20 -9.70 -4.77 1.58
CA GLU A 20 -11.07 -5.27 1.63
C GLU A 20 -11.78 -4.89 2.94
N MET A 21 -11.06 -4.36 3.92
CA MET A 21 -11.62 -3.86 5.17
C MET A 21 -12.37 -2.53 4.97
N SER A 22 -13.47 -2.35 5.70
CA SER A 22 -14.25 -1.10 5.72
C SER A 22 -13.57 0.05 6.49
N TYR A 23 -12.29 -0.07 6.80
CA TYR A 23 -11.54 0.89 7.60
C TYR A 23 -10.66 1.77 6.73
N GLU A 24 -10.50 3.02 7.14
CA GLU A 24 -9.57 3.93 6.49
C GLU A 24 -8.12 3.45 6.68
N PRO A 25 -7.24 3.58 5.68
CA PRO A 25 -5.85 3.14 5.79
C PRO A 25 -5.10 3.73 7.00
N LYS A 26 -5.41 4.98 7.37
CA LYS A 26 -4.81 5.64 8.54
C LYS A 26 -5.13 4.92 9.86
N ASP A 27 -6.32 4.31 9.96
CA ASP A 27 -6.78 3.63 11.16
C ASP A 27 -6.14 2.25 11.28
N ILE A 28 -5.96 1.55 10.15
CA ILE A 28 -5.21 0.29 10.09
C ILE A 28 -3.75 0.53 10.50
N LEU A 29 -3.11 1.60 10.00
CA LEU A 29 -1.72 1.92 10.35
C LEU A 29 -1.54 2.26 11.83
N ALA A 30 -2.55 2.87 12.47
CA ALA A 30 -2.50 3.24 13.87
C ALA A 30 -2.42 2.02 14.82
N GLU A 31 -2.99 0.87 14.43
CA GLU A 31 -2.85 -0.40 15.20
C GLU A 31 -1.38 -0.85 15.31
N PHE A 32 -0.58 -0.49 14.33
CA PHE A 32 0.86 -0.76 14.29
C PHE A 32 1.69 0.39 14.86
N ASN A 33 1.06 1.38 15.51
CA ASN A 33 1.66 2.62 15.99
C ASN A 33 2.30 3.49 14.87
N TYR A 34 1.82 3.37 13.63
CA TYR A 34 2.23 4.22 12.51
C TYR A 34 1.18 5.29 12.20
N SER A 35 1.62 6.36 11.53
CA SER A 35 0.74 7.40 11.02
C SER A 35 0.96 7.62 9.52
N LEU A 36 -0.12 7.88 8.79
CA LEU A 36 -0.03 8.18 7.37
C LEU A 36 0.37 9.64 7.17
N LYS A 37 1.57 9.88 6.65
CA LYS A 37 2.06 11.22 6.31
C LYS A 37 2.09 11.41 4.80
N ARG A 38 1.25 12.32 4.30
CA ARG A 38 1.34 12.78 2.91
C ARG A 38 2.50 13.76 2.80
N THR A 39 3.53 13.38 2.05
CA THR A 39 4.67 14.23 1.72
C THR A 39 4.85 14.17 0.21
N SER A 40 5.24 15.27 -0.42
CA SER A 40 5.71 15.26 -1.80
C SER A 40 7.21 14.99 -1.76
N PRO A 41 7.67 13.74 -1.98
CA PRO A 41 9.08 13.45 -1.90
C PRO A 41 9.79 14.10 -3.09
N ASN A 42 10.89 14.79 -2.84
CA ASN A 42 11.84 15.15 -3.88
C ASN A 42 12.64 13.89 -4.23
N LEU A 43 12.06 13.03 -5.07
CA LEU A 43 12.71 11.82 -5.53
C LEU A 43 13.66 12.16 -6.67
N GLU A 44 14.91 11.71 -6.57
CA GLU A 44 15.85 11.75 -7.68
C GLU A 44 15.24 11.00 -8.88
N GLN A 45 15.11 11.70 -10.01
CA GLN A 45 14.57 11.12 -11.22
C GLN A 45 15.64 10.24 -11.87
N SER A 46 15.32 8.98 -12.12
CA SER A 46 16.22 8.12 -12.89
C SER A 46 16.20 8.53 -14.36
N THR A 47 17.37 8.77 -14.93
CA THR A 47 17.57 8.96 -16.38
C THR A 47 17.54 7.65 -17.16
N ARG A 48 17.39 6.51 -16.48
CA ARG A 48 17.32 5.19 -17.12
C ARG A 48 16.01 5.10 -17.88
N GLY A 49 16.10 4.95 -19.20
CA GLY A 49 14.93 4.74 -20.05
C GLY A 49 14.08 3.60 -19.50
N LEU A 50 12.85 3.93 -19.10
CA LEU A 50 11.85 2.94 -18.71
C LEU A 50 11.59 2.06 -19.94
N ASN A 51 12.16 0.86 -19.98
CA ASN A 51 11.90 -0.12 -21.03
C ASN A 51 10.45 -0.56 -20.93
N ARG A 52 9.55 0.18 -21.60
CA ARG A 52 8.17 -0.20 -21.82
C ARG A 52 8.15 -1.17 -22.99
N HIS A 53 8.52 -2.43 -22.74
CA HIS A 53 8.33 -3.49 -23.72
C HIS A 53 6.82 -3.70 -23.89
N PHE A 54 6.24 -2.98 -24.87
CA PHE A 54 4.94 -3.30 -25.42
C PHE A 54 5.14 -4.56 -26.26
N LEU A 55 4.78 -5.73 -25.70
CA LEU A 55 4.60 -6.94 -26.50
C LEU A 55 3.38 -6.72 -27.41
N ILE A 56 3.58 -6.03 -28.53
CA ILE A 56 2.68 -6.15 -29.67
C ILE A 56 3.07 -7.49 -30.30
N LEU A 57 2.35 -8.55 -29.95
CA LEU A 57 2.32 -9.75 -30.78
C LEU A 57 1.82 -9.30 -32.16
N SER A 58 2.76 -9.12 -33.08
CA SER A 58 2.46 -9.06 -34.51
C SER A 58 2.10 -10.47 -34.92
N PHE A 59 0.83 -10.82 -34.83
CA PHE A 59 0.27 -11.92 -35.60
C PHE A 59 0.20 -11.43 -37.04
N LEU A 60 1.22 -11.81 -37.82
CA LEU A 60 1.10 -11.97 -39.27
C LEU A 60 1.17 -13.46 -39.57
#